data_AF-A0A538CF28-F1
#
_entry.id   AF-A0A538CF28-F1
#
_cell.length_a   1.000
_cell.length_b   1.000
_cell.length_c   1.000
_cell.angle_alpha   90.00
_cell.angle_beta   90.00
_cell.angle_gamma   90.00
#
_symmetry.space_group_name_H-M   'P 1'
#
loop_
_entity.id
_entity.type
_entity.pdbx_description
1 polymer ?
#
loop_
_entity_poly.entity_id
_entity_poly.type
_entity_poly.pdbx_seq_one_letter_code
_entity_poly.pdbx_strand_id
1 'polypeptide(L)'
;PIFVITSAFPYFWLALLAIWFFSIKLGWVPESGGYDVTSTVGWSWTFIGDVLRHSILPAFTILITSIGGWILTMRNNTISVLAEDYVRMARAKGLKPWRIMWTYAGRNAIL
;
A
#
# COMPACT_ATOMS: atom_id res chain seq x y z
N PRO A 1 14.24 9.14 -0.04
CA PRO A 1 15.02 8.11 0.70
C PRO A 1 14.17 6.97 1.26
N ILE A 2 13.15 7.25 2.09
CA ILE A 2 12.36 6.19 2.75
C ILE A 2 11.66 5.23 1.77
N PHE A 3 11.05 5.76 0.70
CA PHE A 3 10.35 4.94 -0.30
C PHE A 3 11.29 4.05 -1.13
N VAL A 4 12.55 4.48 -1.29
CA VAL A 4 13.59 3.71 -1.96
C VAL A 4 14.04 2.55 -1.06
N ILE A 5 14.15 2.79 0.26
CA ILE A 5 14.47 1.76 1.24
C ILE A 5 13.37 0.70 1.26
N THR A 6 12.10 1.10 1.31
CA THR A 6 10.98 0.14 1.30
C THR A 6 10.87 -0.66 0.01
N SER A 7 11.27 -0.09 -1.14
CA SER A 7 11.27 -0.82 -2.42
C SER A 7 12.50 -1.72 -2.60
N ALA A 8 13.62 -1.43 -1.95
CA ALA A 8 14.85 -2.20 -2.04
C ALA A 8 14.96 -3.29 -0.95
N PHE A 9 14.19 -3.18 0.13
CA PHE A 9 14.21 -4.15 1.21
C PHE A 9 13.51 -5.45 0.76
N PRO A 10 14.17 -6.63 0.86
CA PRO A 10 13.57 -7.87 0.39
C PRO A 10 12.28 -8.20 1.15
N TYR A 11 11.21 -8.50 0.42
CA TYR A 11 9.88 -8.71 1.02
C TYR A 11 9.88 -9.83 2.07
N PHE A 12 10.63 -10.92 1.83
CA PHE A 12 10.67 -12.08 2.71
C PHE A 12 11.26 -11.72 4.09
N TRP A 13 12.29 -10.87 4.13
CA TRP A 13 12.89 -10.42 5.39
C TRP A 13 11.89 -9.62 6.22
N LEU A 14 11.13 -8.74 5.57
CA LEU A 14 10.09 -7.98 6.24
C LEU A 14 9.02 -8.91 6.80
N ALA A 15 8.60 -9.90 6.01
CA ALA A 15 7.61 -10.89 6.45
C ALA A 15 8.09 -11.69 7.67
N LEU A 16 9.34 -12.16 7.67
CA LEU A 16 9.93 -12.88 8.81
C LEU A 16 9.97 -12.02 10.08
N LEU A 17 10.38 -10.75 9.97
CA LEU A 17 10.39 -9.83 11.10
C LEU A 17 8.99 -9.53 11.61
N ALA A 18 8.02 -9.37 10.70
CA ALA A 18 6.63 -9.13 11.05
C ALA A 18 6.02 -10.32 11.79
N ILE A 19 6.27 -11.55 11.33
CA ILE A 19 5.85 -12.79 12.01
C ILE A 19 6.48 -12.85 13.41
N TRP A 20 7.81 -12.67 13.50
CA TRP A 20 8.51 -12.71 14.79
C TRP A 20 7.94 -11.70 15.79
N PHE A 21 7.67 -10.47 15.35
CA PHE A 21 7.22 -9.42 16.25
C PHE A 21 5.72 -9.50 16.59
N PHE A 22 4.85 -9.59 15.59
CA PHE A 22 3.40 -9.52 15.81
C PHE A 22 2.76 -10.86 16.17
N SER A 23 3.33 -11.96 15.68
CA SER A 23 2.82 -13.29 16.00
C SER A 23 3.55 -13.87 17.20
N ILE A 24 4.87 -14.07 17.13
CA ILE A 24 5.61 -14.80 18.19
C ILE A 24 5.75 -13.98 19.47
N LYS A 25 6.20 -12.72 19.38
CA LYS A 25 6.45 -11.89 20.57
C LYS A 25 5.16 -11.35 21.17
N LEU A 26 4.23 -10.87 20.35
CA LEU A 26 3.01 -10.20 20.79
C LEU A 26 1.77 -11.11 20.86
N GLY A 27 1.73 -12.21 20.11
CA GLY A 27 0.58 -13.12 20.07
C GLY A 27 -0.69 -12.52 19.45
N TRP A 28 -0.59 -11.41 18.70
CA TRP A 28 -1.77 -10.71 18.18
C TRP A 28 -2.45 -11.49 17.07
N VAL A 29 -1.66 -12.10 16.20
CA VAL A 29 -2.08 -12.70 14.94
C VAL A 29 -1.38 -14.05 14.74
N PRO A 30 -1.99 -14.98 13.99
CA PRO A 30 -1.40 -16.28 13.68
C PRO A 30 -0.11 -16.15 12.87
N GLU A 31 0.82 -17.08 13.08
CA GLU A 31 2.13 -17.13 12.41
C GLU A 31 2.06 -17.73 11.01
N SER A 32 1.08 -18.60 10.75
CA SER A 32 0.98 -19.37 9.52
C SER A 32 -0.44 -19.91 9.30
N GLY A 33 -0.68 -20.43 8.10
CA GLY A 33 -1.99 -20.98 7.72
C GLY A 33 -2.97 -19.93 7.19
N GLY A 34 -4.10 -20.40 6.65
CA GLY A 34 -5.18 -19.55 6.15
C GLY A 34 -6.37 -19.42 7.10
N TYR A 35 -6.41 -20.24 8.14
CA TYR A 35 -7.44 -20.34 9.18
C TYR A 35 -6.91 -21.33 10.25
N ASP A 36 -7.54 -21.36 11.43
CA ASP A 36 -7.17 -22.25 12.52
C ASP A 36 -7.48 -23.72 12.18
N VAL A 37 -6.62 -24.65 12.59
CA VAL A 37 -6.79 -26.10 12.34
C VAL A 37 -8.11 -26.62 12.93
N THR A 38 -8.62 -25.98 13.97
CA THR A 38 -9.89 -26.33 14.63
C THR A 38 -11.12 -25.68 13.99
N SER A 39 -10.92 -24.81 13.00
CA SER A 39 -11.98 -24.04 12.35
C SER A 39 -12.79 -24.90 11.38
N THR A 40 -14.12 -24.85 11.49
CA THR A 40 -15.03 -25.52 10.54
C THR A 40 -15.18 -24.68 9.28
N VAL A 41 -14.69 -25.19 8.15
CA VAL A 41 -14.78 -24.51 6.85
C VAL A 41 -16.23 -24.32 6.43
N GLY A 42 -16.61 -23.08 6.12
CA GLY A 42 -17.95 -22.75 5.64
C GLY A 42 -18.19 -21.24 5.58
N TRP A 43 -19.38 -20.83 5.12
CA TRP A 43 -19.77 -19.42 5.05
C TRP A 43 -20.31 -18.88 6.37
N SER A 44 -19.64 -19.19 7.48
CA SER A 44 -19.98 -18.67 8.80
C SER A 44 -19.17 -17.40 9.11
N TRP A 45 -19.75 -16.51 9.91
CA TRP A 45 -19.04 -15.32 10.39
C TRP A 45 -17.79 -15.67 11.21
N THR A 46 -17.81 -16.81 11.91
CA THR A 46 -16.66 -17.31 12.67
C THR A 46 -15.50 -17.68 11.75
N PHE A 47 -15.78 -18.44 10.68
CA PHE A 47 -14.76 -18.83 9.71
C PHE A 47 -14.22 -17.62 8.92
N ILE A 48 -15.10 -16.69 8.50
CA ILE A 48 -14.68 -15.48 7.79
C ILE A 48 -13.76 -14.63 8.68
N GLY A 49 -14.11 -14.43 9.95
CA GLY A 49 -13.27 -13.69 10.90
C GLY A 49 -11.91 -14.34 11.11
N ASP A 50 -11.87 -15.66 11.16
CA ASP A 50 -10.65 -16.44 11.30
C ASP A 50 -9.72 -16.30 10.09
N VAL A 51 -10.26 -16.44 8.88
CA VAL A 51 -9.53 -16.23 7.62
C VAL A 51 -9.00 -14.80 7.52
N LEU A 52 -9.83 -13.80 7.86
CA LEU A 52 -9.40 -12.41 7.86
C LEU A 52 -8.26 -12.18 8.84
N ARG A 53 -8.33 -12.74 10.05
CA ARG A 53 -7.28 -12.64 11.07
C ARG A 53 -5.95 -13.24 10.59
N HIS A 54 -5.99 -14.41 9.94
CA HIS A 54 -4.81 -15.04 9.33
C HIS A 54 -4.25 -14.23 8.15
N SER A 55 -5.08 -13.44 7.47
CA SER A 55 -4.69 -12.65 6.31
C SER A 55 -4.03 -11.30 6.67
N ILE A 56 -4.15 -10.83 7.91
CA ILE A 56 -3.66 -9.50 8.33
C ILE A 56 -2.17 -9.33 8.07
N LEU A 57 -1.34 -10.28 8.54
CA LEU A 57 0.12 -10.19 8.39
C LEU A 57 0.57 -10.23 6.92
N PRO A 58 0.14 -11.23 6.11
CA PRO A 58 0.44 -11.24 4.69
C PRO A 58 0.00 -9.96 3.98
N ALA A 59 -1.23 -9.49 4.20
CA ALA A 59 -1.73 -8.28 3.58
C ALA A 59 -0.91 -7.04 3.97
N PHE A 60 -0.55 -6.91 5.26
CA PHE A 60 0.25 -5.81 5.77
C PHE A 60 1.65 -5.78 5.16
N THR A 61 2.31 -6.94 5.08
CA THR A 61 3.65 -7.05 4.49
C THR A 61 3.64 -6.66 3.00
N ILE A 62 2.67 -7.16 2.22
CA ILE A 62 2.48 -6.79 0.81
C ILE A 62 2.24 -5.29 0.67
N LEU A 63 1.41 -4.70 1.51
CA LEU A 63 1.08 -3.28 1.44
C LEU A 63 2.33 -2.41 1.65
N ILE A 64 3.14 -2.71 2.67
CA ILE A 64 4.37 -1.96 2.95
C ILE A 64 5.39 -2.11 1.83
N THR A 65 5.60 -3.31 1.31
CA THR A 65 6.63 -3.55 0.28
C THR A 65 6.22 -2.95 -1.07
N SER A 66 4.93 -2.93 -1.37
CA SER A 66 4.43 -2.45 -2.67
C SER A 66 4.35 -0.93 -2.74
N ILE A 67 4.09 -0.24 -1.62
CA ILE A 67 3.80 1.21 -1.64
C ILE A 67 4.98 2.05 -2.12
N GLY A 68 6.22 1.63 -1.86
CA GLY A 68 7.42 2.39 -2.21
C GLY A 68 7.56 2.57 -3.72
N GLY A 69 7.42 1.48 -4.48
CA GLY A 69 7.46 1.52 -5.95
C GLY A 69 6.34 2.36 -6.54
N TRP A 70 5.11 2.15 -6.05
CA TRP A 70 3.93 2.91 -6.51
C TRP A 70 4.09 4.41 -6.30
N ILE A 71 4.54 4.86 -5.13
CA ILE A 71 4.75 6.28 -4.83
C ILE A 71 5.84 6.88 -5.73
N LEU A 72 6.94 6.16 -5.96
CA LEU A 72 8.02 6.64 -6.82
C LEU A 72 7.55 6.81 -8.27
N THR A 73 6.79 5.85 -8.80
CA THR A 73 6.20 5.92 -10.14
C THR A 73 5.21 7.08 -10.24
N MET A 74 4.26 7.19 -9.30
CA MET A 74 3.28 8.28 -9.28
C MET A 74 3.94 9.66 -9.23
N ARG A 75 5.03 9.80 -8.44
CA ARG A 75 5.80 11.04 -8.38
C ARG A 75 6.42 11.38 -9.73
N ASN A 76 7.00 10.39 -10.41
CA ASN A 76 7.62 10.61 -11.73
C ASN A 76 6.57 11.00 -12.78
N ASN A 77 5.42 10.33 -12.82
CA ASN A 77 4.31 10.67 -13.72
C ASN A 77 3.77 12.08 -13.44
N THR A 78 3.63 12.45 -12.17
CA THR A 78 3.19 13.79 -11.77
C THR A 78 4.15 14.89 -12.25
N ILE A 79 5.47 14.65 -12.21
CA ILE A 79 6.46 15.61 -12.72
C ILE A 79 6.27 15.83 -14.22
N SER A 80 6.06 14.76 -14.99
CA SER A 80 5.79 14.84 -16.43
C SER A 80 4.51 15.63 -16.72
N VAL A 81 3.42 15.32 -16.02
CA VAL A 81 2.13 16.02 -16.15
C VAL A 81 2.22 17.51 -15.81
N LEU A 82 2.96 17.87 -14.76
CA LEU A 82 3.13 19.27 -14.37
C LEU A 82 3.89 20.11 -15.42
N ALA A 83 4.58 19.48 -16.36
CA ALA A 83 5.27 20.13 -17.47
C ALA A 83 4.34 20.39 -18.67
N GLU A 84 3.12 19.85 -18.69
CA GLU A 84 2.18 19.96 -19.81
C GLU A 84 1.51 21.34 -19.90
N ASP A 85 1.13 21.74 -21.12
CA ASP A 85 0.66 23.10 -21.42
C ASP A 85 -0.70 23.42 -20.78
N TYR A 86 -1.58 22.43 -20.58
CA TYR A 86 -2.84 22.67 -19.89
C TYR A 86 -2.64 23.00 -18.41
N VAL A 87 -1.57 22.51 -17.77
CA VAL A 87 -1.19 22.89 -16.40
C VAL A 87 -0.64 24.30 -16.38
N ARG A 88 0.17 24.69 -17.37
CA ARG A 88 0.66 26.08 -17.53
C ARG A 88 -0.50 27.05 -17.72
N MET A 89 -1.47 26.70 -18.56
CA MET A 89 -2.67 27.50 -18.77
C MET A 89 -3.54 27.59 -17.50
N ALA A 90 -3.67 26.49 -16.76
CA ALA A 90 -4.36 26.49 -15.47
C ALA A 90 -3.72 27.45 -14.46
N ARG A 91 -2.37 27.52 -14.41
CA ARG A 91 -1.64 28.51 -13.61
C ARG A 91 -1.86 29.94 -14.10
N ALA A 92 -1.83 30.16 -15.42
CA ALA A 92 -2.09 31.48 -16.02
C ALA A 92 -3.50 32.00 -15.73
N LYS A 93 -4.49 31.11 -15.58
CA LYS A 93 -5.85 31.43 -15.13
C LYS A 93 -5.96 31.78 -13.63
N GLY A 94 -4.86 31.72 -12.87
CA GLY A 94 -4.85 31.98 -11.44
C GLY A 94 -5.53 30.89 -10.59
N LEU A 95 -5.64 29.66 -11.11
CA LEU A 95 -6.20 28.56 -10.33
C LEU A 95 -5.30 28.25 -9.13
N LYS A 96 -5.94 28.00 -7.98
CA LYS A 96 -5.21 27.78 -6.74
C LYS A 96 -4.42 26.46 -6.80
N PRO A 97 -3.22 26.37 -6.17
CA PRO A 97 -2.33 25.22 -6.31
C PRO A 97 -2.95 23.84 -6.00
N TRP A 98 -3.81 23.75 -4.97
CA TRP A 98 -4.46 22.47 -4.65
C TRP A 98 -5.41 22.00 -5.76
N ARG A 99 -6.07 22.93 -6.46
CA ARG A 99 -7.00 22.59 -7.55
C ARG A 99 -6.22 22.08 -8.75
N ILE A 100 -5.07 22.67 -9.04
CA ILE A 100 -4.14 22.18 -10.07
C ILE A 100 -3.65 20.78 -9.70
N MET A 101 -3.25 20.57 -8.44
CA MET A 101 -2.77 19.29 -7.95
C MET A 101 -3.82 18.18 -8.03
N TRP A 102 -5.03 18.38 -7.52
CA TRP A 102 -6.04 17.32 -7.46
C TRP A 102 -6.80 17.10 -8.77
N THR A 103 -7.10 18.18 -9.51
CA THR A 103 -7.98 18.10 -10.69
C THR A 103 -7.22 17.88 -12.00
N TYR A 104 -5.98 18.39 -12.10
CA TYR A 104 -5.18 18.30 -13.31
C TYR A 104 -4.05 17.29 -13.13
N ALA A 105 -3.18 17.48 -12.14
CA ALA A 105 -2.00 16.64 -11.97
C ALA A 105 -2.35 15.23 -11.49
N GLY A 106 -3.09 15.11 -10.40
CA GLY A 106 -3.41 13.83 -9.76
C GLY A 106 -4.30 12.93 -10.61
N ARG A 107 -5.25 13.49 -11.37
CA ARG A 107 -6.13 12.70 -12.25
C ARG A 107 -5.38 12.14 -13.46
N ASN A 108 -4.43 12.90 -14.01
CA ASN A 108 -3.69 12.49 -15.19
C ASN A 108 -2.42 11.68 -14.87
N ALA A 109 -1.85 11.85 -13.68
CA ALA A 109 -0.65 11.12 -13.25
C ALA A 109 -0.93 9.66 -12.82
N ILE A 110 -2.21 9.26 -12.68
CA ILE A 110 -2.62 7.87 -12.43
C ILE A 110 -2.45 6.99 -13.68
N LEU A 111 -2.47 7.60 -14.88
CA LEU A 111 -2.19 6.93 -16.15
C LEU A 111 -0.69 6.62 -16.29
#